data_AF-A0A1X7U5K0-F1
#
_entry.id   AF-A0A1X7U5K0-F1
#
_cell.length_a   1.000
_cell.length_b   1.000
_cell.length_c   1.000
_cell.angle_alpha   90.00
_cell.angle_beta   90.00
_cell.angle_gamma   90.00
#
_symmetry.space_group_name_H-M   'P 1'
#
loop_
_entity.id
_entity.type
_entity.pdbx_description
1 polymer ?
#
loop_
_entity_poly.entity_id
_entity_poly.type
_entity_poly.pdbx_seq_one_letter_code
_entity_poly.pdbx_strand_id
1 'polypeptide(L)'
;ITSKIQRLQLLNNSDITFPPNPVKQRSAMPPNFVHSLDSTHMMLTALDCQKSGIPFVAVHDSYWAHGRNIDEMNKFCREQFVALHSQPILKDLANFFEDNFGGLPYKTNKEGKMVTSFLKELPSQ
;
A
#
# COMPACT_ATOMS: atom_id res chain seq x y z
N ILE A 1 19.79 -28.23 4.63
CA ILE A 1 20.07 -29.43 3.79
C ILE A 1 21.58 -29.59 3.70
N THR A 2 22.13 -30.73 4.11
CA THR A 2 23.58 -30.97 4.05
C THR A 2 23.88 -31.92 2.90
N SER A 3 24.73 -31.51 1.96
CA SER A 3 25.28 -32.40 0.95
C SER A 3 26.70 -32.83 1.33
N LYS A 4 27.29 -33.76 0.56
CA LYS A 4 28.68 -34.21 0.75
C LYS A 4 29.72 -33.08 0.54
N ILE A 5 29.36 -31.99 -0.13
CA ILE A 5 30.26 -30.87 -0.44
C ILE A 5 30.08 -29.72 0.56
N GLN A 6 28.85 -29.38 0.93
CA GLN A 6 28.59 -28.28 1.85
C GLN A 6 27.24 -28.41 2.57
N ARG A 7 27.15 -27.73 3.71
CA ARG A 7 25.89 -27.56 4.43
C ARG A 7 25.20 -26.28 3.95
N LEU A 8 24.05 -26.43 3.30
CA LEU A 8 23.19 -25.33 2.90
C LEU A 8 22.12 -25.07 3.96
N GLN A 9 22.07 -23.85 4.47
CA GLN A 9 20.94 -23.35 5.25
C GLN A 9 19.93 -22.74 4.28
N LEU A 10 18.85 -23.47 4.04
CA LEU A 10 17.70 -22.98 3.29
C LEU A 10 16.61 -22.72 4.30
N LEU A 11 16.03 -21.53 4.26
CA LEU A 11 14.81 -21.22 4.97
C LEU A 11 13.65 -21.88 4.21
N ASN A 12 12.91 -22.75 4.88
CA ASN A 12 11.70 -23.31 4.31
C ASN A 12 10.59 -22.25 4.41
N ASN A 13 10.37 -21.51 3.33
CA ASN A 13 9.39 -20.42 3.29
C ASN A 13 7.93 -20.88 3.19
N SER A 14 7.66 -22.19 3.16
CA SER A 14 6.28 -22.72 3.11
C SER A 14 5.57 -22.74 4.47
N ASP A 15 6.29 -22.48 5.56
CA ASP A 15 5.72 -22.48 6.91
C ASP A 15 5.10 -21.11 7.22
N ILE A 16 3.78 -20.99 7.02
CA ILE A 16 2.95 -19.86 7.46
C ILE A 16 2.82 -19.76 9.00
N THR A 17 3.48 -20.64 9.74
CA THR A 17 3.44 -20.73 11.21
C THR A 17 4.33 -19.71 11.91
N PHE A 18 5.27 -19.08 11.19
CA PHE A 18 6.17 -18.09 11.79
C PHE A 18 5.48 -16.73 11.99
N PRO A 19 5.59 -16.12 13.18
CA PRO A 19 5.03 -14.79 13.41
C PRO A 19 5.73 -13.76 12.50
N PRO A 20 5.00 -12.77 11.98
CA PRO A 20 5.58 -11.73 11.14
C PRO A 20 6.62 -10.91 11.92
N ASN A 21 7.69 -10.50 11.24
CA ASN A 21 8.73 -9.68 11.86
C ASN A 21 8.23 -8.24 12.12
N PRO A 22 8.07 -7.80 13.38
CA PRO A 22 7.45 -6.51 13.69
C PRO A 22 8.31 -5.32 13.28
N VAL A 23 9.64 -5.46 13.28
CA VAL A 23 10.56 -4.40 12.84
C VAL A 23 10.40 -4.16 11.34
N LYS A 24 10.39 -5.23 10.55
CA LYS A 24 10.19 -5.16 9.09
C LYS A 24 8.81 -4.62 8.73
N GLN A 25 7.76 -5.04 9.43
CA GLN A 25 6.40 -4.54 9.21
C GLN A 25 6.30 -3.03 9.46
N ARG A 26 6.85 -2.55 10.59
CA ARG A 26 6.83 -1.12 10.92
C ARG A 26 7.57 -0.27 9.89
N SER A 27 8.75 -0.71 9.44
CA SER A 27 9.54 0.05 8.45
C SER A 27 8.97 -0.04 7.03
N ALA A 28 8.30 -1.13 6.68
CA ALA A 28 7.78 -1.37 5.34
C ALA A 28 6.38 -0.76 5.13
N MET A 29 5.61 -0.51 6.19
CA MET A 29 4.25 0.00 6.05
C MET A 29 4.20 1.36 5.32
N PRO A 30 4.97 2.40 5.68
CA PRO A 30 4.92 3.68 4.98
C PRO A 30 5.21 3.59 3.47
N PRO A 31 6.34 2.99 3.01
CA PRO A 31 6.60 2.92 1.57
C PRO A 31 5.60 2.04 0.83
N ASN A 32 5.16 0.92 1.42
CA ASN A 32 4.16 0.06 0.77
C ASN A 32 2.81 0.75 0.61
N PHE A 33 2.42 1.58 1.57
CA PHE A 33 1.19 2.35 1.47
C PHE A 33 1.26 3.38 0.33
N VAL A 34 2.35 4.13 0.21
CA VAL A 34 2.55 5.07 -0.90
C VAL A 34 2.55 4.34 -2.24
N HIS A 35 3.29 3.23 -2.36
CA HIS A 35 3.30 2.42 -3.60
C HIS A 35 1.91 1.87 -3.97
N SER A 36 1.07 1.57 -2.97
CA SER A 36 -0.31 1.16 -3.22
C SER A 36 -1.13 2.30 -3.85
N LEU A 37 -0.93 3.55 -3.38
CA LEU A 37 -1.58 4.73 -3.95
C LEU A 37 -1.07 5.04 -5.37
N ASP A 38 0.23 4.90 -5.62
CA ASP A 38 0.80 5.05 -6.97
C ASP A 38 0.16 4.05 -7.94
N SER A 39 0.01 2.80 -7.50
CA SER A 39 -0.63 1.74 -8.29
C SER A 39 -2.12 2.03 -8.51
N THR A 40 -2.82 2.53 -7.50
CA THR A 40 -4.22 2.97 -7.61
C THR A 40 -4.36 4.12 -8.61
N HIS A 41 -3.51 5.13 -8.52
CA HIS A 41 -3.50 6.26 -9.42
C HIS A 41 -3.27 5.83 -10.87
N MET A 42 -2.25 5.00 -11.11
CA MET A 42 -1.97 4.40 -12.42
C MET A 42 -3.20 3.67 -12.98
N MET A 43 -3.85 2.83 -12.17
CA MET A 43 -5.01 2.06 -12.61
C MET A 43 -6.22 2.96 -12.94
N LEU A 44 -6.47 3.98 -12.11
CA LEU A 44 -7.53 4.97 -12.34
C LEU A 44 -7.32 5.75 -13.65
N THR A 45 -6.08 6.17 -13.92
CA THR A 45 -5.73 6.83 -15.19
C THR A 45 -5.86 5.88 -16.38
N ALA A 46 -5.44 4.62 -16.24
CA ALA A 46 -5.57 3.61 -17.28
C ALA A 46 -7.04 3.35 -17.66
N LEU A 47 -7.93 3.30 -16.66
CA LEU A 47 -9.37 3.09 -16.88
C LEU A 47 -10.00 4.24 -17.67
N ASP A 48 -9.63 5.49 -17.40
CA ASP A 48 -10.16 6.64 -18.16
C ASP A 48 -9.57 6.71 -19.57
N CYS A 49 -8.28 6.40 -19.73
CA CYS A 49 -7.68 6.21 -21.06
C CYS A 49 -8.43 5.14 -21.86
N GLN A 50 -8.74 4.01 -21.24
CA GLN A 50 -9.50 2.92 -21.87
C GLN A 50 -10.91 3.39 -22.30
N LYS A 51 -11.62 4.16 -21.47
CA LYS A 51 -12.94 4.71 -21.81
C LYS A 51 -12.88 5.68 -23.00
N SER A 52 -11.80 6.45 -23.14
CA SER A 52 -11.56 7.32 -24.30
C SER A 52 -10.95 6.59 -25.51
N GLY A 53 -10.75 5.27 -25.44
CA GLY A 53 -10.14 4.50 -26.53
C GLY A 53 -8.66 4.82 -26.75
N ILE A 54 -7.96 5.36 -25.74
CA ILE A 54 -6.53 5.64 -25.77
C ILE A 54 -5.77 4.39 -25.32
N PRO A 55 -4.92 3.80 -26.17
CA PRO A 55 -4.01 2.74 -25.74
C PRO A 55 -3.02 3.30 -24.72
N PHE A 56 -3.06 2.76 -23.50
CA PHE A 56 -2.25 3.18 -22.36
C PHE A 56 -1.27 2.09 -21.97
N VAL A 57 -0.03 2.47 -21.70
CA VAL A 57 1.00 1.61 -21.14
C VAL A 57 1.66 2.34 -19.99
N ALA A 58 1.92 1.65 -18.87
CA ALA A 58 2.65 2.21 -17.75
C ALA A 58 3.81 1.31 -17.34
N VAL A 59 4.91 1.95 -16.97
CA VAL A 59 6.05 1.33 -16.27
C VAL A 59 6.24 2.11 -14.98
N HIS A 60 5.69 1.59 -13.89
CA HIS A 60 5.65 2.27 -12.59
C HIS A 60 5.05 3.69 -12.70
N ASP A 61 5.87 4.72 -12.53
CA ASP A 61 5.51 6.14 -12.54
C ASP A 61 5.51 6.77 -13.94
N SER A 62 5.87 6.00 -14.97
CA SER A 62 6.03 6.48 -16.33
C SER A 62 4.88 6.01 -17.22
N TYR A 63 4.10 6.96 -17.75
CA TYR A 63 2.91 6.69 -18.55
C TYR A 63 3.13 7.00 -20.02
N TRP A 64 2.77 6.05 -20.88
CA TRP A 64 2.97 6.11 -22.32
C TRP A 64 1.63 5.97 -23.05
N ALA A 65 1.49 6.76 -24.12
CA ALA A 65 0.41 6.67 -25.09
C ALA A 65 0.94 7.10 -26.46
N HIS A 66 0.13 6.91 -27.51
CA HIS A 66 0.47 7.45 -28.83
C HIS A 66 0.55 8.98 -28.78
N GLY A 67 1.49 9.60 -29.50
CA GLY A 67 1.78 11.04 -29.42
C GLY A 67 0.56 11.95 -29.62
N ARG A 68 -0.39 11.55 -30.47
CA ARG A 68 -1.67 12.26 -30.69
C ARG A 68 -2.53 12.39 -29.42
N ASN A 69 -2.39 11.45 -28.46
CA ASN A 69 -3.25 11.32 -27.30
C ASN A 69 -2.59 11.82 -26.00
N ILE A 70 -1.36 12.34 -26.07
CA ILE A 70 -0.59 12.75 -24.88
C ILE A 70 -1.30 13.86 -24.10
N ASP A 71 -1.91 14.83 -24.77
CA ASP A 71 -2.62 15.92 -24.10
C ASP A 71 -3.83 15.42 -23.31
N GLU A 72 -4.58 14.48 -23.88
CA GLU A 72 -5.76 13.89 -23.23
C GLU A 72 -5.35 12.95 -22.09
N MET A 73 -4.34 12.10 -22.29
CA MET A 73 -3.77 11.27 -21.21
C MET A 73 -3.25 12.13 -20.05
N ASN A 74 -2.60 13.25 -20.36
CA ASN A 74 -2.11 14.20 -19.36
C ASN A 74 -3.24 14.82 -18.54
N LYS A 75 -4.36 15.14 -19.19
CA LYS A 75 -5.56 15.62 -18.51
C LYS A 75 -6.05 14.57 -17.51
N PHE A 76 -6.26 13.32 -17.94
CA PHE A 76 -6.70 12.24 -17.06
C PHE A 76 -5.73 11.98 -15.90
N CYS A 77 -4.42 12.02 -16.15
CA CYS A 77 -3.41 11.89 -15.10
C CYS A 77 -3.62 12.94 -13.99
N ARG A 78 -3.81 14.22 -14.35
CA ARG A 78 -4.02 15.28 -13.35
C ARG A 78 -5.37 15.17 -12.65
N GLU A 79 -6.42 14.87 -13.40
CA GLU A 79 -7.78 14.71 -12.85
C GLU A 79 -7.83 13.57 -11.82
N GLN A 80 -7.24 12.41 -12.15
CA GLN A 80 -7.22 11.26 -11.25
C GLN A 80 -6.29 11.45 -10.05
N PHE A 81 -5.21 12.23 -10.19
CA PHE A 81 -4.37 12.61 -9.05
C PHE A 81 -5.17 13.44 -8.04
N VAL A 82 -5.84 14.48 -8.52
CA VAL A 82 -6.69 15.34 -7.67
C VAL A 82 -7.82 14.53 -7.06
N ALA A 83 -8.54 13.72 -7.85
CA ALA A 83 -9.65 12.91 -7.36
C ALA A 83 -9.23 11.90 -6.28
N LEU A 84 -8.05 11.27 -6.43
CA LEU A 84 -7.51 10.35 -5.43
C LEU A 84 -7.15 11.10 -4.14
N HIS A 85 -6.30 12.13 -4.24
CA HIS A 85 -5.76 12.84 -3.07
C HIS A 85 -6.74 13.82 -2.41
N SER A 86 -7.89 14.10 -3.02
CA SER A 86 -8.97 14.85 -2.38
C SER A 86 -9.78 14.02 -1.39
N GLN A 87 -9.60 12.68 -1.39
CA GLN A 87 -10.24 11.80 -0.43
C GLN A 87 -9.52 11.84 0.92
N PRO A 88 -10.21 11.60 2.04
CA PRO A 88 -9.60 11.57 3.37
C PRO A 88 -8.86 10.24 3.63
N ILE A 89 -7.98 9.83 2.70
CA ILE A 89 -7.38 8.48 2.63
C ILE A 89 -6.76 8.03 3.96
N LEU A 90 -6.01 8.91 4.64
CA LEU A 90 -5.37 8.57 5.93
C LEU A 90 -6.39 8.35 7.05
N LYS A 91 -7.49 9.11 7.03
CA LYS A 91 -8.58 8.94 8.00
C LYS A 91 -9.31 7.63 7.73
N ASP A 92 -9.58 7.32 6.46
CA ASP A 92 -10.23 6.05 6.09
C ASP A 92 -9.35 4.86 6.44
N LEU A 93 -8.03 4.96 6.26
CA LEU A 93 -7.07 3.95 6.71
C LEU A 93 -7.06 3.81 8.24
N ALA A 94 -7.12 4.90 8.99
CA ALA A 94 -7.18 4.87 10.45
C ALA A 94 -8.46 4.18 10.95
N ASN A 95 -9.61 4.56 10.36
CA ASN A 95 -10.90 3.93 10.65
C ASN A 95 -10.87 2.44 10.32
N PHE A 96 -10.32 2.06 9.16
CA PHE A 96 -10.15 0.66 8.78
C PHE A 96 -9.37 -0.13 9.83
N PHE A 97 -8.26 0.42 10.35
CA PHE A 97 -7.50 -0.26 11.39
C PHE A 97 -8.25 -0.34 12.71
N GLU A 98 -9.00 0.69 13.08
CA GLU A 98 -9.84 0.69 14.28
C GLU A 98 -10.95 -0.36 14.20
N ASP A 99 -11.68 -0.41 13.09
CA ASP A 99 -12.79 -1.32 12.89
C ASP A 99 -12.35 -2.80 12.85
N ASN A 100 -11.20 -3.08 12.21
CA ASN A 100 -10.73 -4.45 12.03
C ASN A 100 -9.86 -4.97 13.18
N PHE A 101 -9.12 -4.09 13.87
CA PHE A 101 -8.11 -4.50 14.85
C PHE A 101 -8.22 -3.80 16.21
N GLY A 102 -9.10 -2.80 16.35
CA GLY A 102 -9.28 -2.03 17.57
C GLY A 102 -9.61 -2.88 18.80
N GLY A 103 -10.40 -3.94 18.60
CA GLY A 103 -10.78 -4.92 19.61
C GLY A 103 -9.71 -5.98 19.93
N LEU A 104 -8.52 -5.89 19.34
CA LEU A 104 -7.44 -6.82 19.67
C LEU A 104 -6.63 -6.34 20.88
N PRO A 105 -6.21 -7.26 21.76
CA PRO A 105 -5.30 -6.93 22.85
C PRO A 105 -3.89 -6.64 22.31
N TYR A 106 -3.27 -5.54 22.74
CA TYR A 106 -1.88 -5.23 22.43
C TYR A 106 -1.04 -5.13 23.72
N LYS A 107 0.15 -5.75 23.72
CA LYS A 107 1.10 -5.67 24.84
C LYS A 107 2.01 -4.44 24.66
N THR A 108 1.83 -3.43 25.51
CA THR A 108 2.87 -2.41 25.74
C THR A 108 3.69 -2.79 26.97
N ASN A 109 4.78 -2.07 27.26
CA ASN A 109 5.53 -2.21 28.53
C ASN A 109 4.68 -1.85 29.77
N LYS A 110 3.44 -1.36 29.58
CA LYS A 110 2.40 -1.17 30.59
C LYS A 110 1.19 -2.03 30.22
N GLU A 111 0.54 -2.63 31.21
CA GLU A 111 -0.47 -3.69 31.08
C GLU A 111 -1.55 -3.46 30.00
N GLY A 112 -1.86 -4.57 29.28
CA GLY A 112 -3.12 -4.88 28.59
C GLY A 112 -3.99 -3.75 28.03
N LYS A 113 -3.47 -2.96 27.08
CA LYS A 113 -4.27 -1.95 26.37
C LYS A 113 -4.85 -2.49 25.06
N MET A 114 -6.01 -1.97 24.67
CA MET A 114 -6.65 -2.24 23.37
C MET A 114 -6.03 -1.35 22.28
N VAL A 115 -5.99 -1.82 21.03
CA VAL A 115 -5.43 -1.06 19.90
C VAL A 115 -6.11 0.31 19.71
N THR A 116 -7.42 0.41 19.97
CA THR A 116 -8.17 1.68 19.93
C THR A 116 -7.58 2.78 20.81
N SER A 117 -6.93 2.44 21.92
CA SER A 117 -6.33 3.42 22.82
C SER A 117 -5.08 4.10 22.24
N PHE A 118 -4.37 3.45 21.30
CA PHE A 118 -3.23 4.03 20.60
C PHE A 118 -3.67 4.97 19.48
N LEU A 119 -4.73 4.63 18.75
CA LEU A 119 -5.22 5.46 17.63
C LEU A 119 -5.78 6.81 18.10
N LYS A 120 -6.31 6.88 19.34
CA LYS A 120 -6.80 8.11 19.97
C LYS A 120 -5.69 9.05 20.46
N GLU A 121 -4.45 8.57 20.58
CA GLU A 121 -3.29 9.38 20.99
C GLU A 121 -2.63 10.10 19.80
N LEU A 122 -3.03 9.81 18.56
CA LEU A 122 -2.55 10.54 17.39
C LEU A 122 -3.21 11.92 17.32
N PRO A 123 -2.44 13.00 17.12
CA PRO A 123 -2.99 14.34 17.05
C PRO A 123 -4.02 14.40 15.92
N SER A 124 -5.20 14.92 16.25
CA SER A 124 -6.21 15.32 15.29
C SER A 124 -5.59 16.26 14.27
N GLN A 125 -5.46 15.80 13.03
CA GLN A 125 -5.13 16.66 11.89
C GLN A 125 -6.24 17.66 11.61
#